data_AF-A0A3D5J6K8-F1
#
_entry.id   AF-A0A3D5J6K8-F1
#
_cell.length_a   1.000
_cell.length_b   1.000
_cell.length_c   1.000
_cell.angle_alpha   90.00
_cell.angle_beta   90.00
_cell.angle_gamma   90.00
#
_symmetry.space_group_name_H-M   'P 1'
#
loop_
_entity.id
_entity.type
_entity.pdbx_description
1 polymer ?
#
loop_
_entity_poly.entity_id
_entity_poly.type
_entity_poly.pdbx_seq_one_letter_code
_entity_poly.pdbx_strand_id
1 'polypeptide(L)'
;MFALLTLCSTIRFIAYGWVETQILQPNWLFPFDGFEWLPRPNTEGAILLFTGMILGSCLMLFDKVVRLGAFIFFCCFTYVELLDKCNYLNHYYFVSLVAFLLILVPTRSDRPVVPLFMKLVFQGLLALVYFFAGLAKLQSDWLIEALPLSIWLPQHSSLPIIGPLLAERWVAYAFSWGGAAFDLIAPFALFSHKIRPWFYPILVVFHVLTWVLFPIGIFPWVMILSTTVFFRDVWHVSLWERLGLPLTKTADFDAMSHSRFGWQFAAMTVFFIFQVIFPWRYLAYPG
;
A
#
# COMPACT_ATOMS: atom_id res chain seq x y z
N MET A 1 1.36 -1.51 12.82
CA MET A 1 2.32 -1.36 11.70
C MET A 1 1.86 -0.31 10.69
N PHE A 2 0.70 -0.49 10.03
CA PHE A 2 0.16 0.51 9.08
C PHE A 2 0.11 1.94 9.67
N ALA A 3 -0.40 2.09 10.89
CA ALA A 3 -0.43 3.37 11.61
C ALA A 3 0.94 4.06 11.78
N LEU A 4 2.01 3.29 12.02
CA LEU A 4 3.37 3.83 12.14
C LEU A 4 3.91 4.28 10.78
N LEU A 5 3.64 3.49 9.73
CA LEU A 5 4.01 3.85 8.37
C LEU A 5 3.35 5.15 7.92
N THR A 6 2.03 5.28 8.13
CA THR A 6 1.30 6.49 7.74
C THR A 6 1.73 7.70 8.56
N LEU A 7 2.02 7.52 9.85
CA LEU A 7 2.57 8.58 10.69
C LEU A 7 3.94 9.06 10.19
N CYS A 8 4.90 8.14 10.03
CA CYS A 8 6.23 8.44 9.51
C CYS A 8 6.16 9.09 8.12
N SER A 9 5.30 8.59 7.24
CA SER A 9 5.11 9.14 5.90
C SER A 9 4.59 10.57 5.93
N THR A 10 3.59 10.84 6.77
CA THR A 10 2.99 12.17 6.90
C THR A 10 4.01 13.17 7.43
N ILE A 11 4.75 12.79 8.49
CA ILE A 11 5.83 13.63 9.05
C ILE A 11 6.90 13.89 7.99
N ARG A 12 7.31 12.85 7.26
CA ARG A 12 8.29 12.95 6.17
C ARG A 12 7.81 13.91 5.07
N PHE A 13 6.55 13.81 4.66
CA PHE A 13 5.94 14.68 3.64
C PHE A 13 6.01 16.15 4.05
N ILE A 14 5.69 16.45 5.31
CA ILE A 14 5.82 17.79 5.89
C ILE A 14 7.28 18.25 5.91
N ALA A 15 8.18 17.39 6.39
CA ALA A 15 9.60 17.71 6.54
C ALA A 15 10.31 18.03 5.21
N TYR A 16 9.87 17.42 4.10
CA TYR A 16 10.39 17.73 2.77
C TYR A 16 9.79 19.00 2.14
N GLY A 17 8.90 19.71 2.82
CA GLY A 17 8.25 20.91 2.28
C GLY A 17 7.24 20.59 1.17
N TRP A 18 6.75 19.35 1.08
CA TRP A 18 5.80 18.94 0.06
C TRP A 18 4.40 19.50 0.29
N VAL A 19 4.06 19.90 1.52
CA VAL A 19 2.83 20.66 1.78
C VAL A 19 2.83 21.97 1.01
N GLU A 20 3.94 22.71 1.06
CA GLU A 20 4.07 23.97 0.34
C GLU A 20 4.06 23.73 -1.17
N THR A 21 4.94 22.86 -1.64
CA THR A 21 5.23 22.69 -3.08
C THR A 21 4.17 21.89 -3.86
N GLN A 22 3.41 21.02 -3.20
CA GLN A 22 2.41 20.16 -3.87
C GLN A 22 0.97 20.57 -3.54
N ILE A 23 0.72 21.17 -2.37
CA ILE A 23 -0.64 21.46 -1.91
C ILE A 23 -0.94 22.96 -2.02
N LEU A 24 -0.11 23.83 -1.43
CA LEU A 24 -0.38 25.26 -1.34
C LEU A 24 0.02 26.03 -2.60
N GLN A 25 1.19 25.75 -3.16
CA GLN A 25 1.78 26.47 -4.29
C GLN A 25 2.32 25.50 -5.39
N PRO A 26 1.48 24.60 -5.96
CA PRO A 26 1.94 23.77 -7.06
C PRO A 26 2.06 24.55 -8.36
N ASN A 27 3.07 24.20 -9.16
CA ASN A 27 3.35 24.84 -10.46
C ASN A 27 2.23 24.59 -11.49
N TRP A 28 1.64 23.39 -11.47
CA TRP A 28 0.58 22.97 -12.38
C TRP A 28 -0.43 22.12 -11.63
N LEU A 29 -1.68 22.08 -12.12
CA LEU A 29 -2.75 21.33 -11.50
C LEU A 29 -3.55 20.50 -12.48
N PHE A 30 -3.73 19.23 -12.13
CA PHE A 30 -4.49 18.27 -12.90
C PHE A 30 -5.48 17.56 -11.97
N PRO A 31 -6.63 18.17 -11.64
CA PRO A 31 -7.60 17.55 -10.75
C PRO A 31 -8.10 16.21 -11.31
N PHE A 32 -8.48 15.29 -10.42
CA PHE A 32 -9.12 14.03 -10.80
C PHE A 32 -10.46 14.24 -11.49
N ASP A 33 -10.77 13.42 -12.50
CA ASP A 33 -12.05 13.51 -13.20
C ASP A 33 -13.19 13.23 -12.21
N GLY A 34 -14.16 14.13 -12.10
CA GLY A 34 -15.24 14.08 -11.11
C GLY A 34 -14.89 14.65 -9.73
N PHE A 35 -13.67 15.15 -9.54
CA PHE A 35 -13.20 15.80 -8.31
C PHE A 35 -12.67 17.23 -8.55
N GLU A 36 -12.93 17.80 -9.72
CA GLU A 36 -12.53 19.17 -10.10
C GLU A 36 -13.17 20.24 -9.22
N TRP A 37 -14.27 19.89 -8.56
CA TRP A 37 -15.00 20.75 -7.63
C TRP A 37 -14.39 20.78 -6.21
N LEU A 38 -13.42 19.91 -5.89
CA LEU A 38 -12.82 19.89 -4.56
C LEU A 38 -12.08 21.21 -4.28
N PRO A 39 -12.38 21.90 -3.17
CA PRO A 39 -11.74 23.17 -2.87
C PRO A 39 -10.26 22.95 -2.54
N ARG A 40 -9.40 23.81 -3.06
CA ARG A 40 -7.97 23.73 -2.74
C ARG A 40 -7.77 24.31 -1.33
N PRO A 41 -7.09 23.60 -0.42
CA PRO A 41 -6.93 24.08 0.94
C PRO A 41 -6.04 25.32 0.96
N ASN A 42 -6.44 26.33 1.74
CA ASN A 42 -5.54 27.39 2.17
C ASN A 42 -4.56 26.85 3.23
N THR A 43 -3.67 27.70 3.75
CA THR A 43 -2.69 27.31 4.78
C THR A 43 -3.34 26.66 6.00
N GLU A 44 -4.46 27.21 6.49
CA GLU A 44 -5.19 26.65 7.64
C GLU A 44 -5.79 25.28 7.31
N GLY A 45 -6.38 25.12 6.12
CA GLY A 45 -6.91 23.85 5.64
C GLY A 45 -5.83 22.79 5.48
N ALA A 46 -4.65 23.17 4.99
CA ALA A 46 -3.51 22.26 4.90
C ALA A 46 -3.02 21.84 6.30
N ILE A 47 -2.88 22.78 7.24
CA ILE A 47 -2.55 22.46 8.64
C ILE A 47 -3.57 21.48 9.23
N LEU A 48 -4.87 21.72 9.01
CA LEU A 48 -5.94 20.84 9.48
C LEU A 48 -5.84 19.43 8.89
N LEU A 49 -5.65 19.30 7.58
CA LEU A 49 -5.54 18.02 6.89
C LEU A 49 -4.35 17.20 7.39
N PHE A 50 -3.15 17.82 7.44
CA PHE A 50 -1.94 17.12 7.83
C PHE A 50 -1.90 16.82 9.34
N THR A 51 -2.43 17.70 10.18
CA THR A 51 -2.64 17.41 11.61
C THR A 51 -3.64 16.28 11.82
N GLY A 52 -4.73 16.27 11.02
CA GLY A 52 -5.70 15.19 10.99
C GLY A 52 -5.08 13.84 10.61
N MET A 53 -4.20 13.81 9.60
CA MET A 53 -3.46 12.61 9.23
C MET A 53 -2.53 12.11 10.35
N ILE A 54 -1.82 13.00 11.04
CA ILE A 54 -0.99 12.66 12.20
C ILE A 54 -1.86 12.11 13.34
N LEU A 55 -2.92 12.84 13.72
CA LEU A 55 -3.85 12.44 14.78
C LEU A 55 -4.49 11.10 14.47
N GLY A 56 -5.02 10.92 13.26
CA GLY A 56 -5.61 9.67 12.80
C GLY A 56 -4.62 8.50 12.88
N SER A 57 -3.37 8.72 12.47
CA SER A 57 -2.31 7.71 12.57
C SER A 57 -1.97 7.36 14.02
N CYS A 58 -1.90 8.35 14.92
CA CYS A 58 -1.69 8.11 16.35
C CYS A 58 -2.86 7.36 16.98
N LEU A 59 -4.11 7.74 16.69
CA LEU A 59 -5.31 7.06 17.19
C LEU A 59 -5.38 5.60 16.73
N MET A 60 -4.91 5.29 15.51
CA MET A 60 -4.82 3.92 15.02
C MET A 60 -3.87 3.02 15.83
N LEU A 61 -2.99 3.57 16.66
CA LEU A 61 -2.14 2.78 17.57
C LEU A 61 -2.91 2.26 18.79
N PHE A 62 -4.08 2.81 19.09
CA PHE A 62 -4.87 2.47 20.26
C PHE A 62 -6.12 1.68 19.89
N ASP A 63 -6.23 0.49 20.44
CA ASP A 63 -7.28 -0.50 20.17
C ASP A 63 -8.70 0.08 20.17
N LYS A 64 -9.08 0.85 21.19
CA LYS A 64 -10.45 1.37 21.37
C LYS A 64 -10.87 2.42 20.34
N VAL A 65 -9.91 3.13 19.76
CA VAL A 65 -10.14 4.28 18.86
C VAL A 65 -9.57 4.06 17.46
N VAL A 66 -9.13 2.84 17.14
CA VAL A 66 -8.52 2.51 15.85
C VAL A 66 -9.41 2.84 14.67
N ARG A 67 -10.71 2.57 14.77
CA ARG A 67 -11.69 2.84 13.70
C ARG A 67 -11.91 4.34 13.49
N LEU A 68 -11.92 5.11 14.58
CA LEU A 68 -12.00 6.57 14.52
C LEU A 68 -10.72 7.15 13.91
N GLY A 69 -9.54 6.67 14.33
CA GLY A 69 -8.26 7.06 13.77
C GLY A 69 -8.17 6.76 12.27
N ALA A 70 -8.61 5.57 11.86
CA ALA A 70 -8.65 5.16 10.45
C ALA A 70 -9.61 6.03 9.63
N PHE A 71 -10.77 6.40 10.19
CA PHE A 71 -11.72 7.30 9.53
C PHE A 71 -11.15 8.71 9.34
N ILE A 72 -10.58 9.31 10.38
CA ILE A 72 -9.95 10.64 10.31
C ILE A 72 -8.82 10.61 9.28
N PHE A 73 -7.93 9.61 9.38
CA PHE A 73 -6.82 9.45 8.44
C PHE A 73 -7.32 9.26 7.01
N PHE A 74 -8.30 8.38 6.78
CA PHE A 74 -8.89 8.13 5.47
C PHE A 74 -9.44 9.40 4.84
N CYS A 75 -10.21 10.20 5.57
CA CYS A 75 -10.79 11.44 5.07
C CYS A 75 -9.70 12.44 4.69
N CYS A 76 -8.75 12.72 5.59
CA CYS A 76 -7.69 13.70 5.32
C CYS A 76 -6.74 13.25 4.20
N PHE A 77 -6.26 12.00 4.27
CA PHE A 77 -5.32 11.45 3.29
C PHE A 77 -5.97 11.37 1.91
N THR A 78 -7.17 10.80 1.81
CA THR A 78 -7.85 10.66 0.51
C THR A 78 -8.23 12.00 -0.08
N TYR A 79 -8.59 12.99 0.74
CA TYR A 79 -8.82 14.35 0.26
C TYR A 79 -7.57 14.90 -0.44
N VAL A 80 -6.41 14.84 0.23
CA VAL A 80 -5.13 15.32 -0.32
C VAL A 80 -4.78 14.61 -1.62
N GLU A 81 -4.95 13.30 -1.68
CA GLU A 81 -4.65 12.50 -2.88
C GLU A 81 -5.58 12.81 -4.07
N LEU A 82 -6.82 13.21 -3.82
CA LEU A 82 -7.78 13.56 -4.87
C LEU A 82 -7.58 14.97 -5.45
N LEU A 83 -6.72 15.79 -4.84
CA LEU A 83 -6.52 17.18 -5.25
C LEU A 83 -5.76 17.31 -6.57
N ASP A 84 -4.85 16.38 -6.90
CA ASP A 84 -3.97 16.53 -8.07
C ASP A 84 -3.39 15.20 -8.57
N LYS A 85 -3.68 14.86 -9.83
CA LYS A 85 -3.16 13.69 -10.55
C LYS A 85 -1.63 13.72 -10.68
N CYS A 86 -0.99 14.90 -10.66
CA CYS A 86 0.48 14.99 -10.78
C CYS A 86 1.23 14.30 -9.64
N ASN A 87 0.62 14.25 -8.45
CA ASN A 87 1.24 13.61 -7.28
C ASN A 87 0.77 12.16 -7.10
N TYR A 88 -0.02 11.64 -8.04
CA TYR A 88 -0.61 10.32 -7.94
C TYR A 88 0.45 9.22 -7.94
N LEU A 89 0.37 8.38 -6.92
CA LEU A 89 0.95 7.05 -6.91
C LEU A 89 -0.17 6.04 -6.64
N ASN A 90 -0.25 4.97 -7.43
CA ASN A 90 -1.17 3.84 -7.21
C ASN A 90 -1.10 3.28 -5.77
N HIS A 91 0.02 3.48 -5.09
CA HIS A 91 0.25 3.06 -3.72
C HIS A 91 -0.38 3.95 -2.67
N TYR A 92 -0.55 5.25 -2.96
CA TYR A 92 -1.33 6.14 -2.11
C TYR A 92 -2.82 5.83 -2.22
N TYR A 93 -3.30 5.49 -3.42
CA TYR A 93 -4.63 4.90 -3.56
C TYR A 93 -4.80 3.64 -2.69
N PHE A 94 -3.83 2.72 -2.72
CA PHE A 94 -3.84 1.55 -1.82
C PHE A 94 -3.89 1.94 -0.33
N VAL A 95 -3.14 2.96 0.11
CA VAL A 95 -3.16 3.46 1.49
C VAL A 95 -4.56 3.96 1.88
N SER A 96 -5.24 4.71 1.00
CA SER A 96 -6.65 5.10 1.18
C SER A 96 -7.56 3.89 1.34
N LEU A 97 -7.41 2.86 0.50
CA LEU A 97 -8.21 1.64 0.59
C LEU A 97 -7.99 0.88 1.89
N VAL A 98 -6.73 0.72 2.34
CA VAL A 98 -6.42 0.07 3.62
C VAL A 98 -7.01 0.85 4.78
N ALA A 99 -6.86 2.18 4.78
CA ALA A 99 -7.47 3.03 5.82
C ALA A 99 -9.00 2.88 5.84
N PHE A 100 -9.66 2.87 4.68
CA PHE A 100 -11.09 2.63 4.56
C PHE A 100 -11.50 1.27 5.14
N LEU A 101 -10.78 0.20 4.78
CA LEU A 101 -11.06 -1.14 5.29
C LEU A 101 -10.92 -1.21 6.82
N LEU A 102 -9.90 -0.56 7.39
CA LEU A 102 -9.67 -0.52 8.85
C LEU A 102 -10.82 0.13 9.62
N ILE A 103 -11.63 1.00 8.99
CA ILE A 103 -12.87 1.53 9.60
C ILE A 103 -13.89 0.42 9.86
N LEU A 104 -13.86 -0.64 9.06
CA LEU A 104 -14.85 -1.72 9.03
C LEU A 104 -14.39 -2.99 9.77
N VAL A 105 -13.10 -3.08 10.08
CA VAL A 105 -12.54 -4.22 10.82
C VAL A 105 -13.05 -4.19 12.27
N PRO A 106 -13.66 -5.28 12.76
CA PRO A 106 -14.13 -5.37 14.14
C PRO A 106 -13.00 -5.75 15.11
N THR A 107 -11.85 -5.08 15.04
CA THR A 107 -10.72 -5.34 15.95
C THR A 107 -10.97 -4.65 17.28
N ARG A 108 -11.05 -5.46 18.34
CA ARG A 108 -10.94 -5.01 19.72
C ARG A 108 -10.09 -6.03 20.48
N SER A 109 -9.36 -5.59 21.49
CA SER A 109 -8.60 -6.45 22.41
C SER A 109 -9.49 -7.51 23.07
N ASP A 110 -10.75 -7.17 23.37
CA ASP A 110 -11.76 -8.10 23.91
C ASP A 110 -12.36 -9.06 22.85
N ARG A 111 -12.03 -8.88 21.57
CA ARG A 111 -12.45 -9.72 20.43
C ARG A 111 -11.27 -9.95 19.48
N PRO A 112 -10.26 -10.74 19.88
CA PRO A 112 -9.03 -10.91 19.11
C PRO A 112 -9.24 -11.68 17.80
N VAL A 113 -10.37 -12.36 17.63
CA VAL A 113 -10.69 -13.13 16.42
C VAL A 113 -11.27 -12.20 15.35
N VAL A 114 -10.53 -12.04 14.26
CA VAL A 114 -10.98 -11.32 13.07
C VAL A 114 -11.66 -12.30 12.10
N PRO A 115 -12.83 -11.95 11.51
CA PRO A 115 -13.47 -12.79 10.50
C PRO A 115 -12.54 -13.07 9.32
N LEU A 116 -12.49 -14.33 8.88
CA LEU A 116 -11.59 -14.77 7.79
C LEU A 116 -11.78 -13.93 6.52
N PHE A 117 -13.01 -13.59 6.14
CA PHE A 117 -13.28 -12.81 4.95
C PHE A 117 -12.63 -11.41 5.01
N MET A 118 -12.54 -10.78 6.18
CA MET A 118 -11.85 -9.49 6.33
C MET A 118 -10.36 -9.65 6.05
N LYS A 119 -9.72 -10.69 6.62
CA LYS A 119 -8.31 -11.02 6.32
C LYS A 119 -8.11 -11.28 4.82
N LEU A 120 -9.02 -12.03 4.19
CA LEU A 120 -8.97 -12.33 2.77
C LEU A 120 -9.12 -11.08 1.89
N VAL A 121 -9.90 -10.07 2.31
CA VAL A 121 -10.03 -8.81 1.57
C VAL A 121 -8.70 -8.03 1.58
N PHE A 122 -8.02 -7.91 2.73
CA PHE A 122 -6.68 -7.28 2.77
C PHE A 122 -5.65 -8.05 1.94
N GLN A 123 -5.63 -9.38 2.06
CA GLN A 123 -4.75 -10.24 1.26
C GLN A 123 -5.06 -10.12 -0.24
N GLY A 124 -6.34 -10.09 -0.59
CA GLY A 124 -6.83 -9.89 -1.95
C GLY A 124 -6.39 -8.55 -2.52
N LEU A 125 -6.52 -7.45 -1.78
CA LEU A 125 -6.06 -6.13 -2.23
C LEU A 125 -4.56 -6.13 -2.55
N LEU A 126 -3.73 -6.69 -1.66
CA LEU A 126 -2.28 -6.79 -1.91
C LEU A 126 -1.99 -7.68 -3.12
N ALA A 127 -2.72 -8.78 -3.28
CA ALA A 127 -2.62 -9.65 -4.45
C ALA A 127 -3.01 -8.91 -5.74
N LEU A 128 -4.05 -8.07 -5.72
CA LEU A 128 -4.43 -7.26 -6.88
C LEU A 128 -3.37 -6.23 -7.23
N VAL A 129 -2.75 -5.57 -6.24
CA VAL A 129 -1.65 -4.62 -6.48
C VAL A 129 -0.51 -5.31 -7.25
N TYR A 130 -0.06 -6.48 -6.79
CA TYR A 130 0.98 -7.24 -7.50
C TYR A 130 0.52 -7.75 -8.86
N PHE A 131 -0.68 -8.34 -8.93
CA PHE A 131 -1.21 -8.88 -10.18
C PHE A 131 -1.32 -7.82 -11.27
N PHE A 132 -1.91 -6.66 -10.97
CA PHE A 132 -2.03 -5.56 -11.94
C PHE A 132 -0.68 -4.90 -12.24
N ALA A 133 0.24 -4.83 -11.27
CA ALA A 133 1.61 -4.38 -11.53
C ALA A 133 2.34 -5.31 -12.51
N GLY A 134 2.12 -6.62 -12.42
CA GLY A 134 2.66 -7.61 -13.34
C GLY A 134 1.99 -7.56 -14.71
N LEU A 135 0.65 -7.47 -14.73
CA LEU A 135 -0.13 -7.38 -15.97
C LEU A 135 0.25 -6.14 -16.79
N ALA A 136 0.46 -4.99 -16.14
CA ALA A 136 0.91 -3.76 -16.81
C ALA A 136 2.30 -3.89 -17.47
N LYS A 137 3.09 -4.88 -17.04
CA LYS A 137 4.41 -5.19 -17.61
C LYS A 137 4.33 -6.18 -18.78
N LEU A 138 3.18 -6.80 -19.05
CA LEU A 138 3.01 -7.75 -20.16
C LEU A 138 2.75 -7.02 -21.49
N GLN A 139 3.71 -6.18 -21.89
CA GLN A 139 3.64 -5.39 -23.11
C GLN A 139 5.04 -5.28 -23.75
N SER A 140 5.09 -4.97 -25.05
CA SER A 140 6.31 -5.03 -25.87
C SER A 140 7.43 -4.14 -25.35
N ASP A 141 7.11 -2.89 -25.02
CA ASP A 141 8.10 -1.89 -24.61
C ASP A 141 8.74 -2.30 -23.28
N TRP A 142 7.99 -3.00 -22.41
CA TRP A 142 8.54 -3.55 -21.18
C TRP A 142 9.34 -4.81 -21.46
N LEU A 143 8.72 -5.90 -21.95
CA LEU A 143 9.40 -7.21 -22.01
C LEU A 143 10.39 -7.34 -23.16
N ILE A 144 10.05 -6.85 -24.34
CA ILE A 144 10.82 -7.09 -25.57
C ILE A 144 11.85 -5.99 -25.80
N GLU A 145 11.52 -4.74 -25.46
CA GLU A 145 12.46 -3.62 -25.63
C GLU A 145 13.21 -3.25 -24.35
N ALA A 146 12.71 -3.69 -23.18
CA ALA A 146 13.20 -3.28 -21.87
C ALA A 146 13.29 -1.75 -21.71
N LEU A 147 12.44 -1.02 -22.42
CA LEU A 147 12.58 0.41 -22.67
C LEU A 147 12.64 1.22 -21.35
N PRO A 148 11.71 1.06 -20.38
CA PRO A 148 11.77 1.85 -19.16
C PRO A 148 13.05 1.59 -18.36
N LEU A 149 13.44 0.31 -18.23
CA LEU A 149 14.62 -0.08 -17.46
C LEU A 149 15.93 0.34 -18.17
N SER A 150 15.96 0.30 -19.50
CA SER A 150 17.11 0.73 -20.29
C SER A 150 17.37 2.24 -20.18
N ILE A 151 16.33 3.03 -19.92
CA ILE A 151 16.41 4.48 -19.72
C ILE A 151 16.76 4.81 -18.27
N TRP A 152 16.14 4.13 -17.31
CA TRP A 152 16.25 4.48 -15.89
C TRP A 152 17.50 3.92 -15.21
N LEU A 153 17.87 2.66 -15.44
CA LEU A 153 18.96 2.02 -14.70
C LEU A 153 20.33 2.70 -14.90
N PRO A 154 20.72 3.15 -16.11
CA PRO A 154 22.03 3.79 -16.31
C PRO A 154 22.23 5.07 -15.50
N GLN A 155 21.15 5.75 -15.08
CA GLN A 155 21.21 6.94 -14.22
C GLN A 155 21.78 6.63 -12.83
N HIS A 156 21.77 5.36 -12.43
CA HIS A 156 22.30 4.86 -11.16
C HIS A 156 23.66 4.17 -11.31
N SER A 157 24.36 4.38 -12.42
CA SER A 157 25.65 3.75 -12.72
C SER A 157 26.78 4.12 -11.75
N SER A 158 26.60 5.18 -10.96
CA SER A 158 27.52 5.62 -9.90
C SER A 158 27.31 4.92 -8.56
N LEU A 159 26.29 4.07 -8.40
CA LEU A 159 26.06 3.34 -7.15
C LEU A 159 27.23 2.40 -6.83
N PRO A 160 27.66 2.31 -5.55
CA PRO A 160 28.68 1.36 -5.17
C PRO A 160 28.20 -0.07 -5.43
N ILE A 161 29.14 -0.95 -5.80
CA ILE A 161 28.94 -2.39 -6.02
C ILE A 161 28.13 -2.72 -7.28
N ILE A 162 26.91 -2.20 -7.43
CA ILE A 162 26.00 -2.57 -8.52
C ILE A 162 25.97 -1.57 -9.68
N GLY A 163 26.45 -0.34 -9.49
CA GLY A 163 26.36 0.73 -10.49
C GLY A 163 26.86 0.35 -11.89
N PRO A 164 28.08 -0.18 -12.05
CA PRO A 164 28.58 -0.59 -13.37
C PRO A 164 27.68 -1.62 -14.07
N LEU A 165 27.08 -2.53 -13.30
CA LEU A 165 26.15 -3.53 -13.81
C LEU A 165 24.86 -2.85 -14.32
N LEU A 166 24.35 -1.83 -13.64
CA LEU A 166 23.13 -1.11 -14.04
C LEU A 166 23.27 -0.35 -15.36
N ALA A 167 24.49 -0.10 -15.83
CA ALA A 167 24.75 0.48 -17.16
C ALA A 167 24.64 -0.54 -18.29
N GLU A 168 24.69 -1.85 -17.99
CA GLU A 168 24.69 -2.90 -18.99
C GLU A 168 23.27 -3.19 -19.52
N ARG A 169 23.12 -3.25 -20.85
CA ARG A 169 21.81 -3.41 -21.48
C ARG A 169 21.12 -4.73 -21.08
N TRP A 170 21.87 -5.82 -20.93
CA TRP A 170 21.29 -7.11 -20.54
C TRP A 170 20.66 -7.07 -19.13
N VAL A 171 21.13 -6.16 -18.26
CA VAL A 171 20.61 -5.98 -16.90
C VAL A 171 19.26 -5.29 -16.94
N ALA A 172 19.05 -4.36 -17.86
CA ALA A 172 17.72 -3.80 -18.12
C ALA A 172 16.70 -4.88 -18.53
N TYR A 173 17.11 -5.83 -19.39
CA TYR A 173 16.27 -6.99 -19.73
C TYR A 173 16.01 -7.88 -18.52
N ALA A 174 17.04 -8.20 -17.73
CA ALA A 174 16.88 -9.01 -16.52
C ALA A 174 15.92 -8.37 -15.50
N PHE A 175 16.02 -7.05 -15.29
CA PHE A 175 15.11 -6.30 -14.42
C PHE A 175 13.69 -6.23 -14.99
N SER A 176 13.56 -6.08 -16.30
CA SER A 176 12.26 -6.04 -16.98
C SER A 176 11.49 -7.36 -16.79
N TRP A 177 12.08 -8.48 -17.24
CA TRP A 177 11.48 -9.81 -17.13
C TRP A 177 11.34 -10.25 -15.67
N GLY A 178 12.37 -10.00 -14.86
CA GLY A 178 12.38 -10.32 -13.44
C GLY A 178 11.29 -9.56 -12.68
N GLY A 179 11.10 -8.27 -12.96
CA GLY A 179 10.03 -7.47 -12.35
C GLY A 179 8.63 -7.96 -12.74
N ALA A 180 8.41 -8.30 -14.01
CA ALA A 180 7.13 -8.86 -14.46
C ALA A 180 6.84 -10.22 -13.81
N ALA A 181 7.82 -11.13 -13.83
CA ALA A 181 7.69 -12.44 -13.22
C ALA A 181 7.47 -12.35 -11.70
N PHE A 182 8.22 -11.48 -11.02
CA PHE A 182 8.08 -11.24 -9.59
C PHE A 182 6.64 -10.83 -9.23
N ASP A 183 6.12 -9.81 -9.91
CA ASP A 183 4.78 -9.28 -9.63
C ASP A 183 3.67 -10.30 -9.93
N LEU A 184 3.79 -11.09 -11.01
CA LEU A 184 2.80 -12.13 -11.35
C LEU A 184 2.85 -13.33 -10.40
N ILE A 185 4.03 -13.69 -9.89
CA ILE A 185 4.23 -14.82 -8.98
C ILE A 185 3.87 -14.44 -7.52
N ALA A 186 4.08 -13.18 -7.14
CA ALA A 186 3.94 -12.71 -5.76
C ALA A 186 2.61 -13.11 -5.09
N PRO A 187 1.42 -12.96 -5.72
CA PRO A 187 0.16 -13.40 -5.13
C PRO A 187 0.18 -14.87 -4.72
N PHE A 188 0.58 -15.77 -5.64
CA PHE A 188 0.58 -17.21 -5.39
C PHE A 188 1.61 -17.61 -4.34
N ALA A 189 2.80 -17.01 -4.40
CA ALA A 189 3.87 -17.24 -3.44
C ALA A 189 3.50 -16.78 -2.03
N LEU A 190 2.83 -15.62 -1.90
CA LEU A 190 2.36 -15.07 -0.62
C LEU A 190 1.20 -15.90 -0.03
N PHE A 191 0.26 -16.40 -0.84
CA PHE A 191 -0.80 -17.28 -0.32
C PHE A 191 -0.27 -18.66 0.10
N SER A 192 0.78 -19.17 -0.54
CA SER A 192 1.36 -20.48 -0.21
C SER A 192 2.20 -20.44 1.07
N HIS A 193 1.76 -21.17 2.11
CA HIS A 193 2.53 -21.32 3.35
C HIS A 193 3.88 -22.04 3.16
N LYS A 194 4.02 -22.83 2.09
CA LYS A 194 5.26 -23.57 1.78
C LYS A 194 6.28 -22.69 1.07
N ILE A 195 5.82 -21.81 0.17
CA ILE A 195 6.69 -20.98 -0.68
C ILE A 195 6.99 -19.65 0.00
N ARG A 196 6.02 -19.05 0.72
CA ARG A 196 6.13 -17.72 1.32
C ARG A 196 7.41 -17.50 2.15
N PRO A 197 7.88 -18.43 3.02
CA PRO A 197 9.10 -18.20 3.80
C PRO A 197 10.35 -18.00 2.94
N TRP A 198 10.40 -18.63 1.76
CA TRP A 198 11.50 -18.49 0.80
C TRP A 198 11.32 -17.29 -0.12
N PHE A 199 10.07 -16.97 -0.47
CA PHE A 199 9.75 -15.84 -1.33
C PHE A 199 9.83 -14.50 -0.61
N TYR A 200 9.48 -14.42 0.68
CA TYR A 200 9.42 -13.16 1.39
C TYR A 200 10.78 -12.43 1.48
N PRO A 201 11.93 -13.10 1.72
CA PRO A 201 13.23 -12.45 1.59
C PRO A 201 13.47 -11.85 0.20
N ILE A 202 13.06 -12.54 -0.88
CA ILE A 202 13.15 -12.03 -2.26
C ILE A 202 12.26 -10.80 -2.42
N LEU A 203 11.05 -10.81 -1.86
CA LEU A 203 10.15 -9.66 -1.86
C LEU A 203 10.76 -8.45 -1.15
N VAL A 204 11.43 -8.66 0.00
CA VAL A 204 12.11 -7.57 0.71
C VAL A 204 13.24 -7.00 -0.15
N VAL A 205 14.08 -7.86 -0.75
CA VAL A 205 15.17 -7.42 -1.63
C VAL A 205 14.63 -6.65 -2.84
N PHE A 206 13.57 -7.16 -3.48
CA PHE A 206 12.91 -6.50 -4.60
C PHE A 206 12.44 -5.08 -4.23
N HIS A 207 11.73 -4.93 -3.11
CA HIS A 207 11.25 -3.62 -2.66
C HIS A 207 12.37 -2.68 -2.22
N VAL A 208 13.42 -3.19 -1.57
CA VAL A 208 14.58 -2.35 -1.21
C VAL A 208 15.32 -1.89 -2.48
N LEU A 209 15.49 -2.77 -3.47
CA LEU A 209 16.10 -2.38 -4.74
C LEU A 209 15.26 -1.33 -5.47
N THR A 210 13.94 -1.50 -5.55
CA THR A 210 13.07 -0.49 -6.18
C THR A 210 13.06 0.82 -5.41
N TRP A 211 13.17 0.80 -4.07
CA TRP A 211 13.33 2.00 -3.26
C TRP A 211 14.62 2.77 -3.56
N VAL A 212 15.74 2.04 -3.70
CA VAL A 212 17.05 2.62 -4.01
C VAL A 212 17.09 3.20 -5.43
N LEU A 213 16.43 2.53 -6.38
CA LEU A 213 16.51 2.86 -7.80
C LEU A 213 15.42 3.84 -8.26
N PHE A 214 14.27 3.89 -7.60
CA PHE A 214 13.14 4.67 -8.09
C PHE A 214 12.54 5.55 -6.98
N PRO A 215 12.25 6.85 -7.26
CA PRO A 215 11.67 7.76 -6.29
C PRO A 215 10.17 7.53 -6.10
N ILE A 216 9.80 6.34 -5.59
CA ILE A 216 8.40 5.88 -5.42
C ILE A 216 7.89 6.04 -3.98
N GLY A 217 8.50 6.96 -3.23
CA GLY A 217 8.05 7.34 -1.88
C GLY A 217 8.11 6.20 -0.86
N ILE A 218 7.07 6.10 -0.03
CA ILE A 218 6.99 5.10 1.06
C ILE A 218 6.56 3.71 0.60
N PHE A 219 6.23 3.53 -0.68
CA PHE A 219 5.61 2.31 -1.18
C PHE A 219 6.36 1.02 -0.82
N PRO A 220 7.68 0.91 -1.01
CA PRO A 220 8.43 -0.30 -0.67
C PRO A 220 8.22 -0.75 0.77
N TRP A 221 8.24 0.21 1.70
CA TRP A 221 8.01 -0.03 3.12
C TRP A 221 6.57 -0.42 3.42
N VAL A 222 5.61 0.21 2.74
CA VAL A 222 4.19 -0.18 2.82
C VAL A 222 4.01 -1.62 2.37
N MET A 223 4.60 -2.04 1.25
CA MET A 223 4.42 -3.41 0.75
C MET A 223 5.10 -4.46 1.60
N ILE A 224 6.34 -4.20 2.05
CA ILE A 224 7.05 -5.12 2.94
C ILE A 224 6.21 -5.33 4.20
N LEU A 225 5.83 -4.25 4.90
CA LEU A 225 5.14 -4.40 6.18
C LEU A 225 3.69 -4.87 6.03
N SER A 226 2.97 -4.46 4.98
CA SER A 226 1.57 -4.86 4.79
C SER A 226 1.44 -6.33 4.36
N THR A 227 2.41 -6.87 3.60
CA THR A 227 2.39 -8.29 3.21
C THR A 227 2.65 -9.26 4.36
N THR A 228 3.01 -8.76 5.55
CA THR A 228 2.97 -9.58 6.77
C THR A 228 1.57 -10.08 7.11
N VAL A 229 0.49 -9.51 6.56
CA VAL A 229 -0.88 -10.03 6.71
C VAL A 229 -1.06 -11.46 6.16
N PHE A 230 -0.14 -11.91 5.30
CA PHE A 230 -0.10 -13.29 4.83
C PHE A 230 0.51 -14.26 5.85
N PHE A 231 1.16 -13.75 6.90
CA PHE A 231 1.87 -14.58 7.85
C PHE A 231 0.89 -15.29 8.80
N ARG A 232 1.43 -16.33 9.46
CA ARG A 232 0.67 -17.09 10.46
C ARG A 232 0.67 -16.32 11.76
N ASP A 233 -0.41 -16.46 12.53
CA ASP A 233 -0.61 -15.76 13.80
C ASP A 233 0.55 -16.01 14.78
N VAL A 234 1.11 -17.23 14.80
CA VAL A 234 2.31 -17.60 15.59
C VAL A 234 3.49 -16.65 15.36
N TRP A 235 3.69 -16.18 14.12
CA TRP A 235 4.76 -15.23 13.82
C TRP A 235 4.48 -13.86 14.44
N HIS A 236 3.24 -13.37 14.37
CA HIS A 236 2.85 -12.09 14.95
C HIS A 236 2.94 -12.11 16.48
N VAL A 237 2.47 -13.20 17.11
CA VAL A 237 2.59 -13.42 18.56
C VAL A 237 4.06 -13.38 18.98
N SER A 238 4.93 -14.17 18.31
CA SER A 238 6.35 -14.19 18.63
C SER A 238 7.03 -12.84 18.46
N LEU A 239 6.66 -12.06 17.42
CA LEU A 239 7.20 -10.72 17.23
C LEU A 239 6.78 -9.78 18.37
N TRP A 240 5.54 -9.86 18.85
CA TRP A 240 5.04 -9.00 19.93
C TRP A 240 5.70 -9.32 21.27
N GLU A 241 5.91 -10.62 21.55
CA GLU A 241 6.68 -11.07 22.72
C GLU A 241 8.11 -10.54 22.71
N ARG A 242 8.80 -10.62 21.57
CA ARG A 242 10.17 -10.10 21.41
C ARG A 242 10.26 -8.60 21.59
N LEU A 243 9.22 -7.86 21.21
CA LEU A 243 9.13 -6.41 21.39
C LEU A 243 8.68 -6.01 22.81
N GLY A 244 8.36 -6.97 23.69
CA GLY A 244 7.85 -6.70 25.03
C GLY A 244 6.47 -6.01 25.03
N LEU A 245 5.72 -6.14 23.93
CA LEU A 245 4.40 -5.52 23.81
C LEU A 245 3.34 -6.38 24.50
N PRO A 246 2.35 -5.76 25.18
CA PRO A 246 1.31 -6.51 25.87
C PRO A 246 0.48 -7.31 24.87
N LEU A 247 0.57 -8.64 24.97
CA LEU A 247 -0.35 -9.54 24.28
C LEU A 247 -1.62 -9.65 25.10
N THR A 248 -2.76 -9.37 24.49
CA THR A 248 -4.03 -9.74 25.10
C THR A 248 -4.05 -11.25 25.23
N LYS A 249 -4.19 -11.77 26.46
CA LYS A 249 -4.35 -13.20 26.67
C LYS A 249 -5.52 -13.65 25.80
N THR A 250 -5.25 -14.53 24.85
CA THR A 250 -6.31 -15.29 24.19
C THR A 250 -6.92 -16.12 25.29
N ALA A 251 -8.02 -15.65 25.89
CA ALA A 251 -8.85 -16.53 26.69
C ALA A 251 -9.20 -17.74 25.82
N ASP A 252 -9.37 -18.92 26.43
CA ASP A 252 -9.90 -20.09 25.74
C ASP A 252 -11.29 -19.73 25.20
N PHE A 253 -11.31 -19.18 23.99
CA PHE A 253 -12.54 -18.75 23.34
C PHE A 253 -13.13 -19.99 22.70
N ASP A 254 -14.26 -20.42 23.24
CA ASP A 254 -15.14 -21.37 22.57
C ASP A 254 -15.34 -20.90 21.13
N ALA A 255 -14.95 -21.76 20.20
CA ALA A 255 -14.97 -21.55 18.76
C ALA A 255 -16.42 -21.53 18.25
N MET A 256 -17.23 -20.57 18.69
CA MET A 256 -18.58 -20.35 18.19
C MET A 256 -18.86 -18.85 18.09
N SER A 257 -18.20 -18.20 17.15
CA SER A 257 -18.81 -17.06 16.48
C SER A 257 -18.88 -17.41 15.00
N HIS A 258 -19.98 -18.05 14.61
CA HIS A 258 -20.40 -18.05 13.22
C HIS A 258 -20.47 -16.60 12.79
N SER A 259 -19.46 -16.15 12.04
CA SER A 259 -19.46 -14.88 11.33
C SER A 259 -20.71 -14.87 10.46
N ARG A 260 -21.81 -14.29 10.97
CA ARG A 260 -22.98 -14.04 10.15
C ARG A 260 -22.51 -13.17 9.00
N PHE A 261 -22.74 -13.62 7.77
CA PHE A 261 -22.60 -12.80 6.57
C PHE A 261 -23.57 -11.62 6.68
N GLY A 262 -23.14 -10.56 7.38
CA GLY A 262 -23.90 -9.33 7.58
C GLY A 262 -23.62 -8.32 6.47
N TRP A 263 -24.12 -7.10 6.66
CA TRP A 263 -23.91 -5.99 5.71
C TRP A 263 -22.42 -5.75 5.42
N GLN A 264 -21.50 -6.00 6.38
CA GLN A 264 -20.07 -5.85 6.14
C GLN A 264 -19.57 -6.79 5.05
N PHE A 265 -20.05 -8.04 5.01
CA PHE A 265 -19.65 -8.97 3.96
C PHE A 265 -20.09 -8.46 2.59
N ALA A 266 -21.35 -8.05 2.45
CA ALA A 266 -21.86 -7.49 1.20
C ALA A 266 -21.07 -6.24 0.77
N ALA A 267 -20.80 -5.32 1.70
CA ALA A 267 -20.00 -4.12 1.44
C ALA A 267 -18.58 -4.48 0.97
N MET A 268 -17.92 -5.47 1.60
CA MET A 268 -16.61 -5.95 1.20
C MET A 268 -16.60 -6.67 -0.14
N THR A 269 -17.64 -7.43 -0.45
CA THR A 269 -17.80 -8.08 -1.75
C THR A 269 -17.95 -7.05 -2.86
N VAL A 270 -18.85 -6.08 -2.69
CA VAL A 270 -19.03 -4.98 -3.66
C VAL A 270 -17.75 -4.18 -3.82
N PHE A 271 -17.10 -3.82 -2.71
CA PHE A 271 -15.81 -3.14 -2.71
C PHE A 271 -14.76 -3.94 -3.50
N PHE A 272 -14.60 -5.23 -3.23
CA PHE A 272 -13.59 -6.05 -3.89
C PHE A 272 -13.87 -6.24 -5.39
N ILE A 273 -15.14 -6.47 -5.76
CA ILE A 273 -15.56 -6.54 -7.17
C ILE A 273 -15.20 -5.24 -7.90
N PHE A 274 -15.48 -4.09 -7.28
CA PHE A 274 -15.10 -2.79 -7.84
C PHE A 274 -13.57 -2.71 -8.04
N GLN A 275 -12.77 -3.13 -7.07
CA GLN A 275 -11.30 -3.11 -7.18
C GLN A 275 -10.74 -4.03 -8.27
N VAL A 276 -11.46 -5.11 -8.62
CA VAL A 276 -11.11 -5.99 -9.74
C VAL A 276 -11.47 -5.35 -11.09
N ILE A 277 -12.64 -4.69 -11.17
CA ILE A 277 -13.19 -4.17 -12.43
C ILE A 277 -12.61 -2.80 -12.78
N PHE A 278 -12.49 -1.90 -11.81
CA PHE A 278 -12.16 -0.49 -12.05
C PHE A 278 -10.81 -0.24 -12.75
N PRO A 279 -9.76 -1.06 -12.56
CA PRO A 279 -8.53 -0.94 -13.34
C PRO A 279 -8.75 -1.10 -14.86
N TRP A 280 -9.80 -1.79 -15.29
CA TRP A 280 -10.16 -1.99 -16.71
C TRP A 280 -10.93 -0.83 -17.33
N ARG A 281 -11.21 0.24 -16.57
CA ARG A 281 -11.97 1.40 -17.08
C ARG A 281 -11.40 2.00 -18.36
N TYR A 282 -10.10 1.86 -18.61
CA TYR A 282 -9.45 2.36 -19.83
C TYR A 282 -10.06 1.76 -21.10
N LEU A 283 -10.63 0.54 -21.04
CA LEU A 283 -11.33 -0.08 -22.17
C LEU A 283 -12.62 0.66 -22.56
N ALA A 284 -13.15 1.50 -21.67
CA ALA A 284 -14.35 2.30 -21.93
C ALA A 284 -14.02 3.69 -22.51
N TYR A 285 -12.74 4.07 -22.60
CA TYR A 285 -12.31 5.34 -23.17
C TYR A 285 -11.49 5.08 -24.45
N PRO A 286 -11.63 5.90 -25.50
CA PRO A 286 -10.99 5.67 -26.80
C PRO A 286 -9.46 5.85 -26.84
N GLY A 287 -8.78 5.97 -25.69
CA GLY A 287 -7.35 6.23 -25.60
C GLY A 287 -7.01 7.71 -25.71
#